data_AF-A0A956HA94-F1
#
_entry.id   AF-A0A956HA94-F1
#
_cell.length_a   1.000
_cell.length_b   1.000
_cell.length_c   1.000
_cell.angle_alpha   90.00
_cell.angle_beta   90.00
_cell.angle_gamma   90.00
#
_symmetry.space_group_name_H-M   'P 1'
#
loop_
_entity.id
_entity.type
_entity.pdbx_description
1 polymer ?
#
loop_
_entity_poly.entity_id
_entity_poly.type
_entity_poly.pdbx_seq_one_letter_code
_entity_poly.pdbx_strand_id
1 'polypeptide(L)'
;MALLTGLRVPQPHWRPKGLMLLMMVLIVLSCTSGKASYDRALIRPGAVLDVEQGELADAQRHSLEYLFYRNNPLPKVPSGRELRNLERDLAAAPPVEVEELRRLFGNDLELLAYATRDSDGDGVLDYRISEYRGKFFEGDIDLDGDGVRNVYDIAPYDPKVGGVDTDGDGIPDLIGSFADRDGDGIPDHLDWSPRKPEALATIQSRLFRDFGVILVERSARFTPEMVQAADDALRLVFREPMPTLRTIAIEDQLLISPDLGDNGFMVGQTQTLTIYSKSLEGSPPLVVLGLFIHELDHAWQLAQDFDADDLAVENKRLHFPHGKFTSSLEGYGWAADPKSMGDGYQHVLYWPHFYSTAPRYEYRDSTPAEWAEWFETLEAEQGDAFLRSSAVTSRGLVGTYALTSPWEWHADYLMASVYNRLDRR
;
A
#
# COMPACT_ATOMS: atom_id res chain seq x y z
N MET A 1 19.81 -33.55 34.79
CA MET A 1 18.60 -34.37 34.98
C MET A 1 17.68 -33.57 35.90
N ALA A 2 16.70 -32.87 35.33
CA ALA A 2 15.27 -33.25 35.34
C ALA A 2 14.62 -32.94 36.70
N LEU A 3 13.51 -32.22 36.86
CA LEU A 3 12.37 -31.95 35.99
C LEU A 3 11.68 -30.63 36.39
N LEU A 4 11.34 -29.82 35.40
CA LEU A 4 10.27 -28.82 35.41
C LEU A 4 8.93 -29.54 35.21
N THR A 5 7.95 -29.32 36.08
CA THR A 5 6.52 -29.53 35.77
C THR A 5 5.69 -28.66 36.70
N GLY A 6 4.86 -27.76 36.17
CA GLY A 6 3.94 -27.03 37.05
C GLY A 6 3.25 -25.77 36.54
N LEU A 7 3.03 -25.56 35.23
CA LEU A 7 2.05 -24.56 34.78
C LEU A 7 1.13 -25.20 33.72
N ARG A 8 -0.12 -25.44 34.12
CA ARG A 8 -1.20 -25.88 33.23
C ARG A 8 -1.68 -24.67 32.43
N VAL A 9 -1.35 -24.63 31.15
CA VAL A 9 -2.07 -23.79 30.18
C VAL A 9 -3.37 -24.52 29.84
N PRO A 10 -4.54 -23.85 29.83
CA PRO A 10 -5.78 -24.48 29.38
C PRO A 10 -5.64 -24.83 27.89
N GLN A 11 -5.79 -26.12 27.57
CA GLN A 11 -5.90 -26.59 26.19
C GLN A 11 -7.33 -26.28 25.68
N PRO A 12 -7.54 -25.46 24.64
CA PRO A 12 -8.83 -25.42 23.99
C PRO A 12 -9.02 -26.75 23.24
N HIS A 13 -10.01 -27.53 23.68
CA HIS A 13 -10.44 -28.75 23.00
C HIS A 13 -11.18 -28.39 21.70
N TRP A 14 -10.47 -27.90 20.69
CA TRP A 14 -11.02 -27.75 19.35
C TRP A 14 -10.84 -29.07 18.60
N ARG A 15 -11.93 -29.84 18.47
CA ARG A 15 -12.01 -30.97 17.54
C ARG A 15 -12.69 -30.47 16.27
N PRO A 16 -11.96 -30.22 15.18
CA PRO A 16 -12.61 -29.88 13.93
C PRO A 16 -13.16 -31.14 13.26
N LYS A 17 -14.44 -31.10 12.89
CA LYS A 17 -15.08 -32.06 11.98
C LYS A 17 -15.64 -31.27 10.80
N GLY A 18 -15.32 -31.70 9.58
CA GLY A 18 -15.90 -31.21 8.33
C GLY A 18 -15.18 -30.01 7.72
N LEU A 19 -14.97 -30.05 6.39
CA LEU A 19 -14.43 -29.03 5.45
C LEU A 19 -13.13 -28.28 5.78
N MET A 20 -12.51 -28.56 6.92
CA MET A 20 -11.20 -28.05 7.35
C MET A 20 -10.02 -28.49 6.44
N LEU A 21 -10.27 -29.27 5.39
CA LEU A 21 -9.26 -29.85 4.49
C LEU A 21 -9.13 -29.11 3.14
N LEU A 22 -10.08 -28.25 2.76
CA LEU A 22 -10.06 -27.56 1.45
C LEU A 22 -9.83 -26.04 1.54
N MET A 23 -10.23 -25.37 2.62
CA MET A 23 -10.10 -23.91 2.75
C MET A 23 -8.78 -23.41 3.36
N MET A 24 -8.06 -24.25 4.11
CA MET A 24 -6.67 -23.97 4.53
C MET A 24 -5.65 -24.29 3.41
N VAL A 25 -6.10 -24.60 2.18
CA VAL A 25 -5.22 -24.88 1.03
C VAL A 25 -4.86 -23.60 0.26
N LEU A 26 -5.47 -22.46 0.58
CA LEU A 26 -5.09 -21.13 0.07
C LEU A 26 -4.09 -20.43 1.00
N ILE A 27 -3.06 -21.17 1.38
CA ILE A 27 -2.11 -20.78 2.42
C ILE A 27 -0.88 -20.01 1.89
N VAL A 28 -0.80 -19.65 0.61
CA VAL A 28 0.40 -18.97 0.07
C VAL A 28 0.03 -17.95 -0.99
N LEU A 29 -0.71 -16.90 -0.64
CA LEU A 29 -0.92 -15.75 -1.56
C LEU A 29 -0.92 -14.38 -0.86
N SER A 30 -0.69 -14.29 0.46
CA SER A 30 -0.33 -13.00 1.08
C SER A 30 1.13 -12.67 0.73
N CYS A 31 1.26 -11.79 -0.26
CA CYS A 31 2.42 -10.95 -0.57
C CYS A 31 3.71 -11.60 -1.11
N THR A 32 3.71 -12.87 -1.56
CA THR A 32 4.92 -13.46 -2.18
C THR A 32 4.76 -14.43 -3.35
N SER A 33 3.56 -14.87 -3.75
CA SER A 33 3.44 -15.98 -4.73
C SER A 33 3.21 -15.56 -6.18
N GLY A 34 4.05 -14.64 -6.65
CA GLY A 34 4.51 -14.74 -8.02
C GLY A 34 5.15 -16.11 -8.24
N LYS A 35 4.68 -16.90 -9.21
CA LYS A 35 5.20 -18.23 -9.58
C LYS A 35 6.74 -18.29 -9.61
N ALA A 36 7.41 -18.59 -8.50
CA ALA A 36 8.74 -19.19 -8.41
C ALA A 36 9.12 -19.31 -6.93
N SER A 37 9.50 -20.54 -6.55
CA SER A 37 10.24 -20.96 -5.37
C SER A 37 10.67 -19.89 -4.36
N TYR A 38 10.52 -20.24 -3.08
CA TYR A 38 11.17 -19.70 -1.87
C TYR A 38 12.71 -19.57 -1.92
N ASP A 39 13.32 -19.66 -3.09
CA ASP A 39 14.74 -19.41 -3.37
C ASP A 39 15.00 -17.94 -3.76
N ARG A 40 14.10 -17.03 -3.36
CA ARG A 40 14.23 -15.59 -3.65
C ARG A 40 14.92 -14.90 -2.49
N ALA A 41 16.14 -14.42 -2.73
CA ALA A 41 16.73 -13.43 -1.84
C ALA A 41 15.83 -12.19 -1.81
N LEU A 42 15.44 -11.72 -0.62
CA LEU A 42 14.90 -10.37 -0.41
C LEU A 42 15.72 -9.41 -1.26
N ILE A 43 15.06 -8.62 -2.13
CA ILE A 43 15.77 -7.58 -2.86
C ILE A 43 16.29 -6.61 -1.82
N ARG A 44 17.60 -6.68 -1.59
CA ARG A 44 18.29 -5.75 -0.70
C ARG A 44 18.25 -4.38 -1.35
N PRO A 45 17.98 -3.31 -0.58
CA PRO A 45 18.29 -1.96 -1.02
C PRO A 45 19.72 -1.94 -1.59
N GLY A 46 19.87 -1.51 -2.85
CA GLY A 46 21.16 -1.53 -3.56
C GLY A 46 21.43 -2.75 -4.46
N ALA A 47 20.45 -3.62 -4.74
CA ALA A 47 20.62 -4.67 -5.76
C ALA A 47 20.96 -4.08 -7.14
N VAL A 48 21.84 -4.74 -7.87
CA VAL A 48 22.39 -4.29 -9.17
C VAL A 48 21.29 -4.25 -10.24
N LEU A 49 21.25 -3.16 -11.00
CA LEU A 49 20.32 -2.95 -12.11
C LEU A 49 20.75 -3.77 -13.34
N ASP A 50 20.16 -4.94 -13.56
CA ASP A 50 20.29 -5.70 -14.82
C ASP A 50 19.30 -5.20 -15.89
N VAL A 51 19.21 -3.87 -16.08
CA VAL A 51 18.41 -3.22 -17.15
C VAL A 51 19.26 -2.12 -17.77
N GLU A 52 19.23 -1.96 -19.10
CA GLU A 52 19.90 -0.83 -19.73
C GLU A 52 19.34 0.49 -19.17
N GLN A 53 20.23 1.41 -18.76
CA GLN A 53 19.82 2.67 -18.11
C GLN A 53 18.83 3.49 -18.96
N GLY A 54 18.88 3.38 -20.29
CA GLY A 54 17.92 4.04 -21.19
C GLY A 54 16.50 3.48 -21.08
N GLU A 55 16.34 2.16 -21.11
CA GLU A 55 15.01 1.52 -20.97
C GLU A 55 14.39 1.79 -19.61
N LEU A 56 15.21 1.86 -18.55
CA LEU A 56 14.76 2.22 -17.21
C LEU A 56 14.26 3.68 -17.17
N ALA A 57 15.00 4.62 -17.75
CA ALA A 57 14.63 6.03 -17.78
C ALA A 57 13.31 6.28 -18.54
N ASP A 58 13.09 5.58 -19.65
CA ASP A 58 11.83 5.65 -20.40
C ASP A 58 10.65 5.12 -19.58
N ALA A 59 10.84 4.00 -18.88
CA ALA A 59 9.81 3.44 -18.00
C ALA A 59 9.50 4.36 -16.79
N GLN A 60 10.51 5.02 -16.24
CA GLN A 60 10.34 6.02 -15.18
C GLN A 60 9.52 7.21 -15.67
N ARG A 61 9.83 7.78 -16.84
CA ARG A 61 9.00 8.84 -17.46
C ARG A 61 7.58 8.37 -17.73
N HIS A 62 7.42 7.14 -18.24
CA HIS A 62 6.11 6.58 -18.53
C HIS A 62 5.24 6.42 -17.27
N SER A 63 5.85 6.18 -16.10
CA SER A 63 5.08 6.10 -14.84
C SER A 63 4.37 7.40 -14.47
N LEU A 64 4.83 8.56 -14.97
CA LEU A 64 4.20 9.86 -14.75
C LEU A 64 2.83 9.99 -15.44
N GLU A 65 2.52 9.16 -16.45
CA GLU A 65 1.26 9.19 -17.20
C GLU A 65 0.06 8.60 -16.44
N TYR A 66 0.32 7.90 -15.33
CA TYR A 66 -0.66 7.11 -14.59
C TYR A 66 -0.60 7.35 -13.08
N LEU A 67 -0.03 8.47 -12.62
CA LEU A 67 0.15 8.78 -11.20
C LEU A 67 -1.18 8.90 -10.47
N PHE A 68 -2.10 9.68 -11.01
CA PHE A 68 -3.38 10.00 -10.36
C PHE A 68 -4.47 9.12 -10.94
N TYR A 69 -4.60 9.14 -12.27
CA TYR A 69 -5.57 8.40 -13.05
C TYR A 69 -5.00 8.12 -14.44
N ARG A 70 -5.68 7.24 -15.20
CA ARG A 70 -5.23 6.89 -16.55
C ARG A 70 -5.12 8.13 -17.45
N ASN A 71 -3.95 8.30 -18.06
CA ASN A 71 -3.63 9.38 -18.97
C ASN A 71 -3.81 10.75 -18.30
N ASN A 72 -3.41 10.89 -17.03
CA ASN A 72 -3.37 12.20 -16.40
C ASN A 72 -2.47 13.16 -17.20
N PRO A 73 -2.66 14.49 -17.09
CA PRO A 73 -1.70 15.45 -17.62
C PRO A 73 -0.28 15.10 -17.18
N LEU A 74 0.69 15.32 -18.05
CA LEU A 74 2.08 15.17 -17.66
C LEU A 74 2.54 16.42 -16.90
N PRO A 75 3.47 16.26 -15.94
CA PRO A 75 4.06 17.40 -15.29
C PRO A 75 4.79 18.31 -16.27
N LYS A 76 4.92 19.57 -15.87
CA LYS A 76 5.70 20.55 -16.62
C LYS A 76 7.17 20.12 -16.64
N VAL A 77 7.76 20.12 -17.84
CA VAL A 77 9.19 19.86 -18.02
C VAL A 77 10.01 20.84 -17.17
N PRO A 78 11.01 20.37 -16.42
CA PRO A 78 11.83 21.20 -15.56
C PRO A 78 12.40 22.41 -16.29
N SER A 79 12.23 23.59 -15.69
CA SER A 79 12.76 24.81 -16.28
C SER A 79 14.29 24.88 -16.13
N GLY A 80 14.99 25.65 -16.96
CA GLY A 80 16.43 25.86 -16.77
C GLY A 80 16.79 26.50 -15.42
N ARG A 81 15.85 27.19 -14.76
CA ARG A 81 16.03 27.69 -13.39
C ARG A 81 15.99 26.55 -12.37
N GLU A 82 15.03 25.66 -12.53
CA GLU A 82 14.83 24.49 -11.69
C GLU A 82 16.03 23.55 -11.75
N LEU A 83 16.54 23.27 -12.95
CA LEU A 83 17.75 22.45 -13.11
C LEU A 83 18.98 23.04 -12.40
N ARG A 84 19.14 24.37 -12.41
CA ARG A 84 20.23 25.04 -11.66
C ARG A 84 20.02 24.96 -10.14
N ASN A 85 18.78 24.99 -9.68
CA ASN A 85 18.48 24.80 -8.26
C ASN A 85 18.80 23.36 -7.85
N LEU A 86 18.35 22.37 -8.64
CA LEU A 86 18.68 20.96 -8.44
C LEU A 86 20.18 20.73 -8.32
N GLU A 87 20.99 21.27 -9.23
CA GLU A 87 22.45 21.12 -9.16
C GLU A 87 23.05 21.70 -7.87
N ARG A 88 22.54 22.85 -7.41
CA ARG A 88 22.94 23.46 -6.14
C ARG A 88 22.52 22.58 -4.96
N ASP A 89 21.31 22.04 -4.99
CA ASP A 89 20.74 21.28 -3.89
C ASP A 89 21.42 19.91 -3.77
N LEU A 90 21.69 19.23 -4.90
CA LEU A 90 22.53 18.03 -4.96
C LEU A 90 23.96 18.28 -4.44
N ALA A 91 24.52 19.47 -4.65
CA ALA A 91 25.85 19.81 -4.14
C ALA A 91 25.88 20.06 -2.62
N ALA A 92 24.74 20.41 -2.03
CA ALA A 92 24.60 20.70 -0.60
C ALA A 92 24.12 19.49 0.23
N ALA A 93 23.53 18.48 -0.42
CA ALA A 93 22.90 17.35 0.25
C ALA A 93 23.89 16.29 0.75
N PRO A 94 23.45 15.43 1.69
CA PRO A 94 24.28 14.33 2.17
C PRO A 94 24.67 13.40 1.00
N PRO A 95 25.96 12.96 0.90
CA PRO A 95 26.42 12.15 -0.22
C PRO A 95 25.63 10.87 -0.46
N VAL A 96 25.11 10.25 0.60
CA VAL A 96 24.29 9.03 0.52
C VAL A 96 22.99 9.25 -0.26
N GLU A 97 22.33 10.40 -0.07
CA GLU A 97 21.09 10.72 -0.77
C GLU A 97 21.32 10.92 -2.27
N VAL A 98 22.40 11.62 -2.59
CA VAL A 98 22.82 11.86 -3.97
C VAL A 98 23.22 10.55 -4.64
N GLU A 99 23.91 9.66 -3.94
CA GLU A 99 24.26 8.33 -4.45
C GLU A 99 23.02 7.48 -4.72
N GLU A 100 22.03 7.47 -3.82
CA GLU A 100 20.79 6.72 -4.01
C GLU A 100 19.93 7.26 -5.17
N LEU A 101 19.78 8.58 -5.28
CA LEU A 101 19.12 9.20 -6.42
C LEU A 101 19.83 8.88 -7.75
N ARG A 102 21.16 8.98 -7.79
CA ARG A 102 21.95 8.65 -8.99
C ARG A 102 21.96 7.15 -9.30
N ARG A 103 21.78 6.29 -8.30
CA ARG A 103 21.58 4.85 -8.51
C ARG A 103 20.28 4.60 -9.26
N LEU A 104 19.21 5.33 -8.96
CA LEU A 104 17.90 5.16 -9.59
C LEU A 104 17.79 5.84 -10.96
N PHE A 105 18.30 7.06 -11.08
CA PHE A 105 18.06 7.93 -12.25
C PHE A 105 19.32 8.23 -13.07
N GLY A 106 20.49 7.75 -12.65
CA GLY A 106 21.76 8.07 -13.29
C GLY A 106 22.07 9.57 -13.23
N ASN A 107 22.46 10.14 -14.36
CA ASN A 107 22.71 11.58 -14.52
C ASN A 107 21.59 12.29 -15.29
N ASP A 108 20.41 11.67 -15.37
CA ASP A 108 19.25 12.27 -16.04
C ASP A 108 18.70 13.41 -15.18
N LEU A 109 19.09 14.64 -15.50
CA LEU A 109 18.72 15.83 -14.74
C LEU A 109 17.21 16.11 -14.77
N GLU A 110 16.49 15.61 -15.78
CA GLU A 110 15.04 15.76 -15.84
C GLU A 110 14.37 14.88 -14.80
N LEU A 111 14.72 13.60 -14.78
CA LEU A 111 14.18 12.64 -13.80
C LEU A 111 14.59 12.99 -12.37
N LEU A 112 15.83 13.44 -12.16
CA LEU A 112 16.29 13.94 -10.87
C LEU A 112 15.52 15.18 -10.42
N ALA A 113 15.15 16.07 -11.35
CA ALA A 113 14.31 17.23 -11.04
C ALA A 113 12.91 16.79 -10.60
N TYR A 114 12.26 15.87 -11.32
CA TYR A 114 10.97 15.33 -10.87
C TYR A 114 11.08 14.66 -9.50
N ALA A 115 12.10 13.84 -9.26
CA ALA A 115 12.30 13.11 -8.00
C ALA A 115 12.54 13.98 -6.76
N THR A 116 12.82 15.27 -6.96
CA THR A 116 13.14 16.23 -5.87
C THR A 116 12.24 17.46 -5.93
N ARG A 117 11.18 17.42 -6.75
CA ARG A 117 10.29 18.55 -6.94
C ARG A 117 9.34 18.71 -5.76
N ASP A 118 9.16 19.96 -5.37
CA ASP A 118 8.20 20.46 -4.37
C ASP A 118 7.62 21.75 -4.99
N SER A 119 6.50 21.60 -5.68
CA SER A 119 5.94 22.61 -6.57
C SER A 119 5.29 23.78 -5.82
N ASP A 120 4.61 23.48 -4.70
CA ASP A 120 3.93 24.47 -3.87
C ASP A 120 4.81 25.00 -2.72
N GLY A 121 5.93 24.33 -2.44
CA GLY A 121 6.93 24.72 -1.46
C GLY A 121 6.50 24.42 -0.03
N ASP A 122 5.56 23.49 0.18
CA ASP A 122 5.09 23.13 1.50
C ASP A 122 6.05 22.18 2.24
N GLY A 123 7.03 21.60 1.53
CA GLY A 123 8.01 20.65 2.05
C GLY A 123 7.62 19.17 1.88
N VAL A 124 6.56 18.88 1.15
CA VAL A 124 6.20 17.57 0.59
C VAL A 124 6.71 17.51 -0.84
N LEU A 125 7.36 16.40 -1.19
CA LEU A 125 7.75 16.20 -2.57
C LEU A 125 6.53 15.82 -3.40
N ASP A 126 6.44 16.40 -4.60
CA ASP A 126 5.37 16.15 -5.57
C ASP A 126 5.13 14.65 -5.77
N TYR A 127 6.23 13.90 -5.85
CA TYR A 127 6.24 12.48 -6.10
C TYR A 127 7.04 11.71 -5.07
N ARG A 128 6.51 10.54 -4.72
CA ARG A 128 7.31 9.48 -4.10
C ARG A 128 7.91 8.61 -5.17
N ILE A 129 9.02 7.97 -4.82
CA ILE A 129 9.77 7.10 -5.72
C ILE A 129 9.98 5.73 -5.09
N SER A 130 9.81 4.68 -5.90
CA SER A 130 10.19 3.33 -5.50
C SER A 130 11.72 3.21 -5.43
N GLU A 131 12.29 2.84 -4.28
CA GLU A 131 13.75 2.67 -4.14
C GLU A 131 14.33 1.44 -4.85
N TYR A 132 13.47 0.62 -5.45
CA TYR A 132 13.88 -0.49 -6.29
C TYR A 132 14.25 -0.04 -7.71
N ARG A 133 13.37 0.71 -8.38
CA ARG A 133 13.53 1.10 -9.80
C ARG A 133 13.10 2.53 -10.14
N GLY A 134 12.86 3.37 -9.14
CA GLY A 134 12.57 4.79 -9.33
C GLY A 134 11.22 5.07 -9.99
N LYS A 135 10.26 4.16 -9.89
CA LYS A 135 8.89 4.43 -10.35
C LYS A 135 8.31 5.58 -9.54
N PHE A 136 7.73 6.57 -10.21
CA PHE A 136 6.99 7.64 -9.57
C PHE A 136 5.58 7.16 -9.18
N PHE A 137 5.11 7.65 -8.04
CA PHE A 137 3.72 7.53 -7.59
C PHE A 137 3.39 8.74 -6.69
N GLU A 138 2.12 8.85 -6.30
CA GLU A 138 1.59 10.01 -5.55
C GLU A 138 2.44 10.33 -4.32
N GLY A 139 2.93 11.57 -4.26
CA GLY A 139 3.66 12.12 -3.12
C GLY A 139 2.81 13.12 -2.38
N ASP A 140 2.59 14.27 -3.01
CA ASP A 140 1.65 15.28 -2.53
C ASP A 140 0.20 14.91 -2.88
N ILE A 141 -0.73 15.32 -2.03
CA ILE A 141 -2.16 15.12 -2.18
C ILE A 141 -2.83 16.24 -2.99
N ASP A 142 -2.24 17.44 -3.02
CA ASP A 142 -2.70 18.63 -3.75
C ASP A 142 -1.46 19.40 -4.27
N LEU A 143 -1.03 19.07 -5.49
CA LEU A 143 0.26 19.53 -6.03
C LEU A 143 0.31 21.02 -6.38
N ASP A 144 -0.83 21.61 -6.70
CA ASP A 144 -0.90 23.00 -7.13
C ASP A 144 -1.51 23.93 -6.09
N GLY A 145 -1.98 23.37 -4.98
CA GLY A 145 -2.40 24.08 -3.78
C GLY A 145 -3.73 24.80 -3.95
N ASP A 146 -4.59 24.30 -4.84
CA ASP A 146 -5.90 24.89 -5.09
C ASP A 146 -7.02 24.35 -4.19
N GLY A 147 -6.69 23.39 -3.33
CA GLY A 147 -7.58 22.76 -2.35
C GLY A 147 -8.22 21.47 -2.87
N VAL A 148 -8.05 21.12 -4.15
CA VAL A 148 -8.60 19.90 -4.74
C VAL A 148 -7.54 18.81 -4.78
N ARG A 149 -7.91 17.59 -4.38
CA ARG A 149 -6.96 16.48 -4.41
C ARG A 149 -6.60 16.11 -5.86
N ASN A 150 -5.33 15.79 -6.11
CA ASN A 150 -4.81 15.45 -7.44
C ASN A 150 -5.61 14.37 -8.19
N VAL A 151 -6.20 13.41 -7.49
CA VAL A 151 -7.05 12.36 -8.09
C VAL A 151 -8.36 12.93 -8.64
N TYR A 152 -8.96 13.87 -7.91
CA TYR A 152 -10.21 14.53 -8.29
C TYR A 152 -10.00 15.71 -9.24
N ASP A 153 -8.76 16.18 -9.39
CA ASP A 153 -8.40 17.27 -10.29
C ASP A 153 -8.05 16.76 -11.72
N ILE A 154 -8.65 17.31 -12.78
CA ILE A 154 -8.23 16.98 -14.17
C ILE A 154 -6.93 17.68 -14.55
N ALA A 155 -6.56 18.73 -13.82
CA ALA A 155 -5.44 19.60 -14.08
C ALA A 155 -4.56 19.78 -12.83
N PRO A 156 -4.01 18.67 -12.25
CA PRO A 156 -3.28 18.63 -10.98
C PRO A 156 -1.92 19.36 -10.98
N TYR A 157 -1.71 20.28 -11.92
CA TYR A 157 -0.49 21.07 -12.10
C TYR A 157 -0.82 22.52 -12.50
N ASP A 158 -2.09 22.93 -12.44
CA ASP A 158 -2.58 24.27 -12.79
C ASP A 158 -3.73 24.71 -11.86
N PRO A 159 -3.42 25.53 -10.84
CA PRO A 159 -4.36 25.87 -9.75
C PRO A 159 -5.46 26.83 -10.19
N LYS A 160 -5.56 27.08 -11.50
CA LYS A 160 -6.60 27.91 -12.13
C LYS A 160 -7.69 27.05 -12.75
N VAL A 161 -7.52 25.74 -12.76
CA VAL A 161 -8.37 24.80 -13.49
C VAL A 161 -9.01 23.76 -12.56
N GLY A 162 -8.46 23.46 -11.36
CA GLY A 162 -8.97 22.45 -10.43
C GLY A 162 -10.36 22.72 -9.82
N GLY A 163 -10.73 23.99 -9.65
CA GLY A 163 -12.08 24.38 -9.26
C GLY A 163 -12.09 25.12 -7.94
N VAL A 164 -13.17 24.96 -7.17
CA VAL A 164 -13.28 25.52 -5.82
C VAL A 164 -13.86 24.45 -4.93
N ASP A 165 -13.18 24.17 -3.82
CA ASP A 165 -13.65 23.38 -2.70
C ASP A 165 -13.89 24.31 -1.49
N THR A 166 -15.15 24.55 -1.14
CA THR A 166 -15.56 25.46 -0.06
C THR A 166 -15.84 24.75 1.25
N ASP A 167 -16.04 23.42 1.25
CA ASP A 167 -16.22 22.65 2.48
C ASP A 167 -14.95 21.92 2.95
N GLY A 168 -13.91 21.91 2.10
CA GLY A 168 -12.57 21.43 2.42
C GLY A 168 -12.44 19.92 2.44
N ASP A 169 -13.37 19.19 1.80
CA ASP A 169 -13.32 17.73 1.75
C ASP A 169 -12.35 17.18 0.69
N GLY A 170 -11.77 18.07 -0.11
CA GLY A 170 -10.83 17.81 -1.20
C GLY A 170 -11.51 17.45 -2.53
N ILE A 171 -12.84 17.54 -2.59
CA ILE A 171 -13.66 17.35 -3.78
C ILE A 171 -14.20 18.73 -4.22
N PRO A 172 -14.17 19.08 -5.52
CA PRO A 172 -14.69 20.37 -5.97
C PRO A 172 -16.21 20.51 -5.78
N ASP A 173 -16.69 21.67 -5.34
CA ASP A 173 -18.13 21.95 -5.13
C ASP A 173 -18.93 22.15 -6.42
N LEU A 174 -18.28 22.65 -7.48
CA LEU A 174 -18.95 23.21 -8.65
C LEU A 174 -18.72 22.36 -9.89
N ILE A 175 -19.85 21.99 -10.52
CA ILE A 175 -20.03 21.26 -11.79
C ILE A 175 -19.21 21.83 -12.98
N GLY A 176 -18.58 23.00 -12.85
CA GLY A 176 -17.96 23.75 -13.95
C GLY A 176 -16.45 23.58 -14.17
N SER A 177 -15.67 23.05 -13.22
CA SER A 177 -14.23 22.81 -13.43
C SER A 177 -13.94 21.48 -14.12
N PHE A 178 -14.65 20.40 -13.77
CA PHE A 178 -14.46 19.08 -14.41
C PHE A 178 -15.65 18.41 -15.05
N ALA A 179 -16.81 19.09 -15.05
CA ALA A 179 -18.07 18.51 -15.46
C ALA A 179 -18.37 17.27 -14.58
N ASP A 180 -19.31 17.43 -13.65
CA ASP A 180 -20.07 16.31 -13.09
C ASP A 180 -21.41 16.40 -13.81
N ARG A 181 -21.48 15.84 -15.02
CA ARG A 181 -22.60 16.14 -15.93
C ARG A 181 -23.91 15.55 -15.46
N ASP A 182 -23.87 14.46 -14.69
CA ASP A 182 -25.06 13.79 -14.17
C ASP A 182 -25.35 14.12 -12.70
N GLY A 183 -24.44 14.82 -12.02
CA GLY A 183 -24.66 15.39 -10.69
C GLY A 183 -24.56 14.34 -9.58
N ASP A 184 -23.79 13.27 -9.80
CA ASP A 184 -23.63 12.17 -8.83
C ASP A 184 -22.48 12.41 -7.82
N GLY A 185 -21.75 13.52 -7.99
CA GLY A 185 -20.64 13.95 -7.17
C GLY A 185 -19.28 13.39 -7.61
N ILE A 186 -19.23 12.54 -8.64
CA ILE A 186 -17.98 11.99 -9.18
C ILE A 186 -17.54 12.84 -10.39
N PRO A 187 -16.26 13.27 -10.45
CA PRO A 187 -15.75 13.96 -11.63
C PRO A 187 -15.88 13.10 -12.91
N ASP A 188 -16.31 13.70 -14.03
CA ASP A 188 -16.53 12.99 -15.31
C ASP A 188 -15.33 12.17 -15.79
N HIS A 189 -14.08 12.55 -15.45
CA HIS A 189 -12.90 11.78 -15.84
C HIS A 189 -12.78 10.47 -15.06
N LEU A 190 -13.34 10.39 -13.86
CA LEU A 190 -13.41 9.20 -13.00
C LEU A 190 -14.74 8.45 -13.08
N ASP A 191 -15.82 9.12 -13.50
CA ASP A 191 -17.15 8.53 -13.58
C ASP A 191 -17.23 7.38 -14.60
N TRP A 192 -17.71 6.24 -14.12
CA TRP A 192 -17.88 5.02 -14.88
C TRP A 192 -19.25 4.90 -15.56
N SER A 193 -20.25 5.69 -15.18
CA SER A 193 -21.61 5.67 -15.74
C SER A 193 -21.64 5.72 -17.28
N PRO A 194 -20.89 6.60 -17.96
CA PRO A 194 -20.87 6.64 -19.42
C PRO A 194 -19.95 5.59 -20.08
N ARG A 195 -19.13 4.87 -19.32
CA ARG A 195 -17.97 4.11 -19.85
C ARG A 195 -17.97 2.62 -19.50
N LYS A 196 -18.72 2.18 -18.50
CA LYS A 196 -18.75 0.80 -18.01
C LYS A 196 -20.18 0.26 -17.91
N PRO A 197 -20.35 -1.06 -17.76
CA PRO A 197 -21.65 -1.64 -17.44
C PRO A 197 -22.27 -1.01 -16.20
N GLU A 198 -23.58 -0.78 -16.23
CA GLU A 198 -24.38 -0.15 -15.17
C GLU A 198 -24.11 -0.76 -13.78
N ALA A 199 -23.93 -2.08 -13.69
CA ALA A 199 -23.63 -2.76 -12.44
C ALA A 199 -22.31 -2.28 -11.79
N LEU A 200 -21.26 -2.03 -12.58
CA LEU A 200 -19.98 -1.56 -12.07
C LEU A 200 -20.03 -0.07 -11.70
N ALA A 201 -20.67 0.76 -12.53
CA ALA A 201 -20.88 2.17 -12.23
C ALA A 201 -21.70 2.35 -10.94
N THR A 202 -22.78 1.58 -10.79
CA THR A 202 -23.60 1.58 -9.56
C THR A 202 -22.78 1.20 -8.33
N ILE A 203 -21.81 0.29 -8.43
CA ILE A 203 -20.93 -0.02 -7.30
C ILE A 203 -20.01 1.16 -6.99
N GLN A 204 -19.39 1.78 -7.99
CA GLN A 204 -18.53 2.96 -7.79
C GLN A 204 -19.29 4.11 -7.12
N SER A 205 -20.46 4.52 -7.63
CA SER A 205 -21.25 5.60 -7.02
C SER A 205 -21.72 5.25 -5.61
N ARG A 206 -22.01 3.97 -5.30
CA ARG A 206 -22.33 3.55 -3.92
C ARG A 206 -21.12 3.59 -3.00
N LEU A 207 -19.94 3.19 -3.46
CA LEU A 207 -18.71 3.27 -2.68
C LEU A 207 -18.36 4.73 -2.36
N PHE A 208 -18.48 5.60 -3.36
CA PHE A 208 -18.25 7.02 -3.19
C PHE A 208 -19.23 7.64 -2.20
N ARG A 209 -20.53 7.41 -2.38
CA ARG A 209 -21.57 7.95 -1.49
C ARG A 209 -21.51 7.39 -0.06
N ASP A 210 -21.32 6.08 0.09
CA ASP A 210 -21.45 5.43 1.40
C ASP A 210 -20.15 5.48 2.22
N PHE A 211 -18.99 5.55 1.54
CA PHE A 211 -17.68 5.45 2.17
C PHE A 211 -16.73 6.62 1.84
N GLY A 212 -17.08 7.50 0.90
CA GLY A 212 -16.15 8.51 0.38
C GLY A 212 -15.00 7.89 -0.42
N VAL A 213 -15.20 6.72 -1.01
CA VAL A 213 -14.14 5.96 -1.71
C VAL A 213 -14.40 5.90 -3.20
N ILE A 214 -13.45 6.39 -4.00
CA ILE A 214 -13.48 6.30 -5.46
C ILE A 214 -12.59 5.16 -5.97
N LEU A 215 -13.07 4.43 -6.99
CA LEU A 215 -12.29 3.44 -7.71
C LEU A 215 -11.60 4.10 -8.90
N VAL A 216 -10.27 4.01 -8.98
CA VAL A 216 -9.47 4.71 -10.00
C VAL A 216 -8.65 3.73 -10.84
N GLU A 217 -8.84 3.80 -12.16
CA GLU A 217 -8.01 3.05 -13.11
C GLU A 217 -6.80 3.89 -13.51
N ARG A 218 -5.60 3.41 -13.19
CA ARG A 218 -4.32 4.00 -13.63
C ARG A 218 -3.78 3.18 -14.82
N SER A 219 -2.66 2.49 -14.66
CA SER A 219 -2.10 1.63 -15.72
C SER A 219 -2.95 0.39 -16.00
N ALA A 220 -3.73 -0.09 -15.02
CA ALA A 220 -4.56 -1.28 -15.15
C ALA A 220 -6.08 -0.98 -15.10
N ARG A 221 -6.89 -2.02 -15.28
CA ARG A 221 -8.36 -1.93 -15.23
C ARG A 221 -8.94 -2.84 -14.17
N PHE A 222 -9.97 -2.36 -13.48
CA PHE A 222 -10.73 -3.19 -12.56
C PHE A 222 -11.52 -4.25 -13.32
N THR A 223 -11.44 -5.50 -12.86
CA THR A 223 -12.38 -6.55 -13.27
C THR A 223 -13.66 -6.49 -12.43
N PRO A 224 -14.78 -7.06 -12.90
CA PRO A 224 -16.00 -7.15 -12.08
C PRO A 224 -15.79 -7.79 -10.71
N GLU A 225 -14.93 -8.81 -10.63
CA GLU A 225 -14.61 -9.52 -9.39
C GLU A 225 -13.88 -8.61 -8.40
N MET A 226 -12.96 -7.78 -8.86
CA MET A 226 -12.25 -6.81 -8.01
C MET A 226 -13.19 -5.73 -7.49
N VAL A 227 -14.07 -5.19 -8.35
CA VAL A 227 -15.06 -4.18 -7.96
C VAL A 227 -16.02 -4.75 -6.90
N GLN A 228 -16.49 -5.98 -7.09
CA GLN A 228 -17.35 -6.65 -6.12
C GLN A 228 -16.62 -6.95 -4.81
N ALA A 229 -15.36 -7.42 -4.88
CA ALA A 229 -14.55 -7.68 -3.70
C ALA A 229 -14.32 -6.42 -2.85
N ALA A 230 -14.05 -5.28 -3.48
CA ALA A 230 -13.93 -3.98 -2.80
C ALA A 230 -15.23 -3.59 -2.07
N ASP A 231 -16.39 -3.66 -2.74
CA ASP A 231 -17.70 -3.35 -2.11
C ASP A 231 -18.02 -4.34 -1.00
N ASP A 232 -17.81 -5.64 -1.19
CA ASP A 232 -18.06 -6.66 -0.17
C ASP A 232 -17.16 -6.48 1.06
N ALA A 233 -15.86 -6.21 0.86
CA ALA A 233 -14.93 -5.98 1.96
C ALA A 233 -15.34 -4.74 2.76
N LEU A 234 -15.53 -3.59 2.11
CA LEU A 234 -15.94 -2.35 2.79
C LEU A 234 -17.31 -2.49 3.46
N ARG A 235 -18.29 -3.11 2.80
CA ARG A 235 -19.67 -3.14 3.29
C ARG A 235 -19.96 -4.23 4.31
N LEU A 236 -19.32 -5.39 4.19
CA LEU A 236 -19.62 -6.55 5.04
C LEU A 236 -18.62 -6.73 6.17
N VAL A 237 -17.36 -6.31 5.96
CA VAL A 237 -16.26 -6.45 6.93
C VAL A 237 -16.06 -5.16 7.72
N PHE A 238 -15.67 -4.07 7.07
CA PHE A 238 -15.30 -2.82 7.75
C PHE A 238 -16.51 -1.97 8.17
N ARG A 239 -17.53 -1.87 7.31
CA ARG A 239 -18.87 -1.30 7.56
C ARG A 239 -18.92 0.21 7.84
N GLU A 240 -17.79 0.89 7.93
CA GLU A 240 -17.70 2.32 8.18
C GLU A 240 -16.65 2.98 7.29
N PRO A 241 -16.82 4.28 6.96
CA PRO A 241 -15.79 5.06 6.27
C PRO A 241 -14.52 5.15 7.12
N MET A 242 -13.37 5.13 6.45
CA MET A 242 -12.07 5.29 7.10
C MET A 242 -11.47 6.65 6.71
N PRO A 243 -10.91 7.44 7.65
CA PRO A 243 -10.30 8.72 7.33
C PRO A 243 -9.09 8.56 6.42
N THR A 244 -8.40 7.42 6.48
CA THR A 244 -7.22 7.11 5.67
C THR A 244 -7.55 6.58 4.28
N LEU A 245 -8.81 6.32 3.91
CA LEU A 245 -9.15 5.75 2.61
C LEU A 245 -10.07 6.68 1.81
N ARG A 246 -9.57 7.17 0.68
CA ARG A 246 -10.34 7.95 -0.31
C ARG A 246 -10.26 7.34 -1.69
N THR A 247 -9.14 6.71 -2.01
CA THR A 247 -8.91 6.14 -3.35
C THR A 247 -8.55 4.67 -3.24
N ILE A 248 -9.19 3.84 -4.05
CA ILE A 248 -8.67 2.50 -4.39
C ILE A 248 -8.26 2.55 -5.86
N ALA A 249 -6.96 2.60 -6.09
CA ALA A 249 -6.36 2.62 -7.43
C ALA A 249 -5.97 1.22 -7.90
N ILE A 250 -6.03 0.98 -9.21
CA ILE A 250 -5.50 -0.25 -9.80
C ILE A 250 -4.43 0.02 -10.85
N GLU A 251 -3.32 -0.70 -10.73
CA GLU A 251 -2.12 -0.55 -11.54
C GLU A 251 -1.54 -1.89 -11.97
N ASP A 252 -0.61 -1.88 -12.91
CA ASP A 252 0.10 -3.11 -13.30
C ASP A 252 1.06 -3.57 -12.19
N GLN A 253 1.89 -2.66 -11.66
CA GLN A 253 2.88 -2.93 -10.60
C GLN A 253 3.51 -1.64 -10.06
N LEU A 254 4.04 -1.63 -8.83
CA LEU A 254 4.89 -0.56 -8.29
C LEU A 254 6.34 -0.54 -8.84
N LEU A 255 6.89 -1.68 -9.27
CA LEU A 255 8.35 -1.85 -9.29
C LEU A 255 9.03 -1.71 -10.65
N ILE A 256 8.31 -1.28 -11.72
CA ILE A 256 8.81 -1.23 -13.12
C ILE A 256 9.38 -2.60 -13.61
N SER A 257 9.29 -3.67 -12.82
CA SER A 257 9.97 -4.97 -13.02
C SER A 257 9.00 -6.14 -12.86
N PRO A 258 9.25 -7.29 -13.52
CA PRO A 258 8.48 -8.50 -13.30
C PRO A 258 8.53 -8.97 -11.84
N ASP A 259 7.35 -8.94 -11.23
CA ASP A 259 6.90 -9.59 -10.01
C ASP A 259 7.90 -9.89 -8.87
N LEU A 260 7.93 -8.99 -7.89
CA LEU A 260 8.61 -9.15 -6.60
C LEU A 260 7.65 -9.43 -5.44
N GLY A 261 6.40 -9.79 -5.72
CA GLY A 261 5.47 -10.35 -4.73
C GLY A 261 4.50 -9.36 -4.10
N ASP A 262 4.63 -8.06 -4.34
CA ASP A 262 3.70 -7.08 -3.77
C ASP A 262 2.33 -7.14 -4.47
N ASN A 263 1.24 -7.14 -3.71
CA ASN A 263 -0.12 -7.31 -4.21
C ASN A 263 -0.96 -6.03 -4.10
N GLY A 264 -0.60 -5.17 -3.15
CA GLY A 264 -1.26 -3.91 -2.89
C GLY A 264 -0.46 -3.10 -1.89
N PHE A 265 -0.73 -1.81 -1.84
CA PHE A 265 -0.02 -0.91 -0.97
C PHE A 265 -0.90 0.25 -0.52
N MET A 266 -0.93 0.53 0.79
CA MET A 266 -1.72 1.59 1.39
C MET A 266 -0.86 2.79 1.80
N VAL A 267 -1.03 3.94 1.13
CA VAL A 267 -0.40 5.21 1.53
C VAL A 267 -1.41 6.03 2.33
N GLY A 268 -1.28 6.06 3.66
CA GLY A 268 -2.18 6.85 4.52
C GLY A 268 -2.14 8.36 4.23
N GLN A 269 -0.98 8.86 3.80
CA GLN A 269 -0.70 10.27 3.51
C GLN A 269 -1.49 10.80 2.30
N THR A 270 -1.54 10.05 1.21
CA THR A 270 -2.36 10.37 0.03
C THR A 270 -3.74 9.73 0.08
N GLN A 271 -4.01 8.94 1.12
CA GLN A 271 -5.24 8.20 1.37
C GLN A 271 -5.61 7.25 0.22
N THR A 272 -4.57 6.69 -0.41
CA THR A 272 -4.67 5.83 -1.58
C THR A 272 -4.24 4.41 -1.23
N LEU A 273 -5.15 3.46 -1.46
CA LEU A 273 -4.83 2.05 -1.58
C LEU A 273 -4.59 1.71 -3.06
N THR A 274 -3.39 1.30 -3.42
CA THR A 274 -3.09 0.78 -4.75
C THR A 274 -3.16 -0.75 -4.74
N ILE A 275 -3.83 -1.33 -5.74
CA ILE A 275 -3.88 -2.78 -5.98
C ILE A 275 -3.14 -3.12 -7.28
N TYR A 276 -2.31 -4.16 -7.27
CA TYR A 276 -1.57 -4.60 -8.45
C TYR A 276 -2.33 -5.71 -9.19
N SER A 277 -2.75 -5.40 -10.43
CA SER A 277 -3.56 -6.30 -11.24
C SER A 277 -2.83 -7.58 -11.65
N LYS A 278 -1.50 -7.51 -11.82
CA LYS A 278 -0.69 -8.63 -12.30
C LYS A 278 -0.64 -9.79 -11.31
N SER A 279 -0.62 -9.52 -10.01
CA SER A 279 -0.63 -10.57 -8.98
C SER A 279 -1.99 -11.27 -8.85
N LEU A 280 -3.06 -10.63 -9.32
CA LEU A 280 -4.43 -11.11 -9.26
C LEU A 280 -4.89 -11.82 -10.55
N GLU A 281 -4.06 -11.86 -11.58
CA GLU A 281 -4.42 -12.41 -12.89
C GLU A 281 -4.75 -13.92 -12.80
N GLY A 282 -6.01 -14.27 -13.07
CA GLY A 282 -6.50 -15.64 -12.99
C GLY A 282 -6.78 -16.16 -11.58
N SER A 283 -6.68 -15.30 -10.56
CA SER A 283 -7.01 -15.66 -9.17
C SER A 283 -8.52 -15.92 -9.00
N PRO A 284 -8.92 -16.95 -8.22
CA PRO A 284 -10.33 -17.19 -7.91
C PRO A 284 -10.97 -16.01 -7.18
N PRO A 285 -12.29 -15.76 -7.31
CA PRO A 285 -12.97 -14.64 -6.66
C PRO A 285 -12.77 -14.56 -5.15
N LEU A 286 -12.71 -15.71 -4.48
CA LEU A 286 -12.45 -15.75 -3.04
C LEU A 286 -11.06 -15.21 -2.68
N VAL A 287 -10.05 -15.50 -3.50
CA VAL A 287 -8.68 -14.99 -3.31
C VAL A 287 -8.66 -13.47 -3.48
N VAL A 288 -9.34 -12.97 -4.51
CA VAL A 288 -9.49 -11.52 -4.73
C VAL A 288 -10.14 -10.87 -3.51
N LEU A 289 -11.23 -11.44 -2.99
CA LEU A 289 -11.87 -10.96 -1.77
C LEU A 289 -10.93 -10.94 -0.56
N GLY A 290 -10.16 -12.01 -0.33
CA GLY A 290 -9.21 -12.06 0.77
C GLY A 290 -8.13 -11.00 0.68
N LEU A 291 -7.59 -10.78 -0.53
CA LEU A 291 -6.62 -9.72 -0.75
C LEU A 291 -7.24 -8.35 -0.42
N PHE A 292 -8.43 -8.04 -0.93
CA PHE A 292 -9.08 -6.76 -0.61
C PHE A 292 -9.31 -6.60 0.90
N ILE A 293 -9.69 -7.67 1.62
CA ILE A 293 -9.84 -7.62 3.08
C ILE A 293 -8.50 -7.32 3.75
N HIS A 294 -7.41 -7.96 3.30
CA HIS A 294 -6.07 -7.75 3.84
C HIS A 294 -5.60 -6.31 3.59
N GLU A 295 -5.64 -5.85 2.34
CA GLU A 295 -5.13 -4.54 1.93
C GLU A 295 -5.94 -3.37 2.53
N LEU A 296 -7.27 -3.52 2.61
CA LEU A 296 -8.12 -2.53 3.27
C LEU A 296 -7.92 -2.51 4.79
N ASP A 297 -7.43 -3.61 5.38
CA ASP A 297 -7.11 -3.63 6.79
C ASP A 297 -5.95 -2.70 7.10
N HIS A 298 -4.95 -2.55 6.21
CA HIS A 298 -3.91 -1.53 6.38
C HIS A 298 -4.46 -0.11 6.45
N ALA A 299 -5.48 0.21 5.64
CA ALA A 299 -6.16 1.50 5.75
C ALA A 299 -6.80 1.66 7.13
N TRP A 300 -7.50 0.63 7.62
CA TRP A 300 -8.13 0.65 8.94
C TRP A 300 -7.13 0.75 10.09
N GLN A 301 -6.00 0.05 9.99
CA GLN A 301 -4.91 0.06 10.95
C GLN A 301 -4.29 1.46 11.06
N LEU A 302 -3.97 2.08 9.92
CA LEU A 302 -3.45 3.45 9.87
C LEU A 302 -4.45 4.46 10.44
N ALA A 303 -5.76 4.26 10.22
CA ALA A 303 -6.80 5.15 10.74
C ALA A 303 -6.82 5.26 12.27
N GLN A 304 -6.26 4.29 13.00
CA GLN A 304 -6.24 4.34 14.48
C GLN A 304 -5.32 5.46 15.01
N ASP A 305 -4.28 5.80 14.24
CA ASP A 305 -3.20 6.72 14.59
C ASP A 305 -3.13 7.95 13.67
N PHE A 306 -4.10 8.07 12.76
CA PHE A 306 -4.21 9.17 11.81
C PHE A 306 -4.85 10.41 12.44
N ASP A 307 -4.21 11.56 12.26
CA ASP A 307 -4.77 12.87 12.64
C ASP A 307 -5.40 13.55 11.43
N ALA A 308 -6.73 13.43 11.31
CA ALA A 308 -7.47 14.07 10.22
C ALA A 308 -7.52 15.60 10.33
N ASP A 309 -7.21 16.17 11.50
CA ASP A 309 -7.21 17.62 11.72
C ASP A 309 -5.87 18.26 11.31
N ASP A 310 -4.82 17.46 11.07
CA ASP A 310 -3.48 17.92 10.67
C ASP A 310 -2.92 17.11 9.48
N LEU A 311 -3.62 17.19 8.35
CA LEU A 311 -3.23 16.51 7.10
C LEU A 311 -1.84 16.88 6.63
N ALA A 312 -1.39 18.12 6.86
CA ALA A 312 -0.04 18.56 6.46
C ALA A 312 1.05 17.79 7.22
N VAL A 313 0.85 17.53 8.51
CA VAL A 313 1.76 16.68 9.29
C VAL A 313 1.67 15.22 8.88
N GLU A 314 0.46 14.70 8.65
CA GLU A 314 0.31 13.33 8.15
C GLU A 314 1.00 13.15 6.79
N ASN A 315 0.87 14.10 5.86
CA ASN A 315 1.48 14.02 4.52
C ASN A 315 3.02 13.93 4.58
N LYS A 316 3.63 14.64 5.54
CA LYS A 316 5.07 14.64 5.83
C LYS A 316 5.53 13.46 6.68
N ARG A 317 4.61 12.66 7.23
CA ARG A 317 4.96 11.58 8.15
C ARG A 317 5.72 10.48 7.41
N LEU A 318 6.96 10.24 7.83
CA LEU A 318 7.79 9.12 7.36
C LEU A 318 8.09 8.10 8.48
N HIS A 319 7.71 8.43 9.71
CA HIS A 319 7.98 7.62 10.89
C HIS A 319 6.65 7.28 11.54
N PHE A 320 6.38 5.98 11.65
CA PHE A 320 5.16 5.47 12.28
C PHE A 320 5.55 4.86 13.61
N PRO A 321 5.47 5.64 14.72
CA PRO A 321 5.86 5.15 16.03
C PRO A 321 4.91 4.06 16.51
N HIS A 322 5.26 3.45 17.64
CA HIS A 322 4.34 2.59 18.37
C HIS A 322 3.09 3.38 18.76
N GLY A 323 1.94 3.06 18.15
CA GLY A 323 0.69 3.82 18.24
C GLY A 323 -0.43 3.05 18.95
N LYS A 324 -1.66 3.56 18.82
CA LYS A 324 -2.89 2.95 19.34
C LYS A 324 -3.13 1.57 18.73
N PHE A 325 -2.93 1.41 17.42
CA PHE A 325 -3.13 0.12 16.76
C PHE A 325 -2.20 -0.94 17.36
N THR A 326 -0.89 -0.69 17.38
CA THR A 326 0.08 -1.67 17.86
C THR A 326 -0.01 -1.92 19.36
N SER A 327 -0.35 -0.89 20.16
CA SER A 327 -0.68 -1.06 21.59
C SER A 327 -1.85 -2.02 21.81
N SER A 328 -2.86 -2.00 20.93
CA SER A 328 -4.02 -2.89 21.03
C SER A 328 -3.65 -4.38 20.84
N LEU A 329 -2.52 -4.65 20.19
CA LEU A 329 -2.06 -5.98 19.86
C LEU A 329 -1.17 -6.62 20.94
N GLU A 330 -0.77 -5.86 21.97
CA GLU A 330 0.05 -6.38 23.08
C GLU A 330 -0.61 -7.57 23.78
N GLY A 331 -1.94 -7.50 23.98
CA GLY A 331 -2.73 -8.58 24.58
C GLY A 331 -2.75 -9.89 23.77
N TYR A 332 -2.34 -9.84 22.50
CA TYR A 332 -2.24 -11.00 21.61
C TYR A 332 -0.81 -11.57 21.54
N GLY A 333 0.14 -10.96 22.26
CA GLY A 333 1.52 -11.42 22.38
C GLY A 333 2.52 -10.63 21.53
N TRP A 334 2.12 -9.49 20.97
CA TRP A 334 3.06 -8.57 20.32
C TRP A 334 3.76 -7.68 21.35
N ALA A 335 5.02 -7.36 21.11
CA ALA A 335 5.78 -6.41 21.92
C ALA A 335 6.70 -5.58 21.02
N ALA A 336 6.71 -4.26 21.19
CA ALA A 336 7.67 -3.40 20.50
C ALA A 336 9.06 -3.50 21.17
N ASP A 337 10.12 -3.58 20.37
CA ASP A 337 11.50 -3.43 20.84
C ASP A 337 11.77 -1.96 21.17
N PRO A 338 11.92 -1.57 22.44
CA PRO A 338 12.11 -0.19 22.82
C PRO A 338 13.40 0.43 22.26
N LYS A 339 14.39 -0.40 21.89
CA LYS A 339 15.69 0.06 21.34
C LYS A 339 15.62 0.39 19.85
N SER A 340 14.58 -0.07 19.17
CA SER A 340 14.34 0.23 17.76
C SER A 340 13.66 1.59 17.53
N MET A 341 13.21 2.25 18.61
CA MET A 341 12.52 3.54 18.57
C MET A 341 13.47 4.75 18.52
N GLY A 342 14.68 4.57 17.97
CA GLY A 342 15.72 5.59 17.96
C GLY A 342 15.43 6.75 16.99
N ASP A 343 15.73 7.97 17.43
CA ASP A 343 15.54 9.20 16.65
C ASP A 343 16.57 9.37 15.52
N GLY A 344 16.14 9.94 14.39
CA GLY A 344 17.02 10.76 13.55
C GLY A 344 17.21 10.38 12.09
N TYR A 345 16.24 9.74 11.44
CA TYR A 345 16.30 9.64 9.97
C TYR A 345 15.67 10.88 9.33
N GLN A 346 16.51 11.74 8.75
CA GLN A 346 16.08 12.92 8.02
C GLN A 346 16.60 12.81 6.60
N HIS A 347 15.72 12.42 5.68
CA HIS A 347 15.95 12.66 4.27
C HIS A 347 15.40 14.01 3.86
N VAL A 348 16.24 14.80 3.20
CA VAL A 348 15.87 16.17 2.79
C VAL A 348 15.59 16.24 1.29
N LEU A 349 16.30 15.46 0.46
CA LEU A 349 16.14 15.55 -1.00
C LEU A 349 15.19 14.53 -1.60
N TYR A 350 15.08 13.32 -1.06
CA TYR A 350 14.26 12.27 -1.64
C TYR A 350 13.56 11.48 -0.56
N TRP A 351 12.31 11.13 -0.80
CA TRP A 351 11.50 10.32 0.11
C TRP A 351 11.30 8.93 -0.46
N PRO A 352 12.21 8.00 -0.14
CA PRO A 352 12.02 6.63 -0.56
C PRO A 352 10.95 6.00 0.31
N HIS A 353 10.12 5.20 -0.32
CA HIS A 353 8.91 4.68 0.27
C HIS A 353 9.18 3.69 1.42
N PHE A 354 10.11 2.76 1.20
CA PHE A 354 10.33 1.63 2.12
C PHE A 354 11.34 1.92 3.23
N TYR A 355 11.86 3.16 3.35
CA TYR A 355 12.71 3.55 4.49
C TYR A 355 11.93 4.20 5.64
N SER A 356 10.59 4.17 5.60
CA SER A 356 9.82 4.51 6.79
C SER A 356 10.28 3.63 7.95
N THR A 357 10.74 4.27 9.04
CA THR A 357 11.20 3.50 10.20
C THR A 357 10.03 3.31 11.14
N ALA A 358 9.73 2.04 11.40
CA ALA A 358 8.78 1.62 12.43
C ALA A 358 9.57 0.88 13.52
N PRO A 359 9.05 0.85 14.77
CA PRO A 359 9.60 -0.02 15.79
C PRO A 359 9.68 -1.46 15.27
N ARG A 360 10.73 -2.17 15.64
CA ARG A 360 10.79 -3.62 15.50
C ARG A 360 9.85 -4.24 16.52
N TYR A 361 9.25 -5.36 16.15
CA TYR A 361 8.31 -6.07 17.00
C TYR A 361 8.73 -7.53 17.19
N GLU A 362 8.38 -8.08 18.34
CA GLU A 362 8.46 -9.50 18.64
C GLU A 362 7.04 -10.05 18.82
N TYR A 363 6.83 -11.31 18.42
CA TYR A 363 5.61 -12.05 18.67
C TYR A 363 5.91 -13.23 19.58
N ARG A 364 5.34 -13.21 20.79
CA ARG A 364 5.51 -14.21 21.86
C ARG A 364 6.99 -14.49 22.15
N ASP A 365 7.72 -13.41 22.45
CA ASP A 365 9.15 -13.44 22.81
C ASP A 365 10.05 -14.01 21.70
N SER A 366 9.65 -13.84 20.43
CA SER A 366 10.41 -14.30 19.27
C SER A 366 10.32 -13.28 18.14
N THR A 367 11.47 -13.00 17.54
CA THR A 367 11.61 -12.07 16.43
C THR A 367 11.04 -12.65 15.13
N PRO A 368 10.66 -11.81 14.15
CA PRO A 368 10.26 -12.29 12.82
C PRO A 368 11.29 -13.22 12.16
N ALA A 369 12.59 -12.97 12.39
CA ALA A 369 13.66 -13.81 11.85
C ALA A 369 13.67 -15.22 12.46
N GLU A 370 13.49 -15.33 13.79
CA GLU A 370 13.40 -16.63 14.47
C GLU A 370 12.14 -17.40 14.05
N TRP A 371 11.01 -16.70 13.84
CA TRP A 371 9.80 -17.31 13.30
C TRP A 371 10.01 -17.83 11.88
N ALA A 372 10.69 -17.07 11.02
CA ALA A 372 11.02 -17.50 9.66
C ALA A 372 11.89 -18.77 9.66
N GLU A 373 12.97 -18.80 10.45
CA GLU A 373 13.84 -19.98 10.58
C GLU A 373 13.07 -21.21 11.09
N TRP A 374 12.14 -21.02 12.04
CA TRP A 374 11.29 -22.09 12.53
C TRP A 374 10.36 -22.64 11.43
N PHE A 375 9.77 -21.77 10.60
CA PHE A 375 8.95 -22.21 9.47
C PHE A 375 9.77 -22.95 8.41
N GLU A 376 10.95 -22.46 8.05
CA GLU A 376 11.87 -23.12 7.12
C GLU A 376 12.22 -24.53 7.61
N THR A 377 12.47 -24.68 8.91
CA THR A 377 12.71 -26.00 9.53
C THR A 377 11.50 -26.92 9.39
N LEU A 378 10.29 -26.43 9.69
CA LEU A 378 9.07 -27.23 9.56
C LEU A 378 8.77 -27.61 8.11
N GLU A 379 8.99 -26.70 7.17
CA GLU A 379 8.82 -26.95 5.74
C GLU A 379 9.81 -28.00 5.24
N ALA A 380 11.08 -27.91 5.64
CA ALA A 380 12.09 -28.92 5.33
C ALA A 380 11.72 -30.31 5.88
N GLU A 381 11.06 -30.37 7.03
CA GLU A 381 10.62 -31.63 7.66
C GLU A 381 9.31 -32.19 7.09
N GLN A 382 8.36 -31.34 6.71
CA GLN A 382 6.97 -31.73 6.42
C GLN A 382 6.49 -31.40 5.00
N GLY A 383 7.31 -30.72 4.21
CA GLY A 383 6.99 -30.24 2.86
C GLY A 383 5.82 -29.26 2.84
N ASP A 384 5.15 -29.16 1.70
CA ASP A 384 4.06 -28.22 1.41
C ASP A 384 2.86 -28.27 2.39
N ALA A 385 2.79 -29.29 3.26
CA ALA A 385 1.75 -29.44 4.27
C ALA A 385 2.13 -28.85 5.65
N PHE A 386 3.31 -28.22 5.80
CA PHE A 386 3.82 -27.78 7.10
C PHE A 386 2.87 -26.84 7.86
N LEU A 387 2.09 -26.01 7.16
CA LEU A 387 1.11 -25.13 7.79
C LEU A 387 -0.14 -25.86 8.29
N ARG A 388 -0.35 -27.11 7.86
CA ARG A 388 -1.36 -28.02 8.40
C ARG A 388 -0.86 -28.84 9.58
N SER A 389 0.41 -28.66 9.96
CA SER A 389 1.00 -29.40 11.08
C SER A 389 0.30 -29.05 12.39
N SER A 390 0.27 -30.02 13.31
CA SER A 390 -0.23 -29.78 14.66
C SER A 390 0.56 -28.68 15.38
N ALA A 391 1.85 -28.50 15.06
CA ALA A 391 2.70 -27.47 15.65
C ALA A 391 2.27 -26.05 15.24
N VAL A 392 1.97 -25.82 13.96
CA VAL A 392 1.47 -24.53 13.44
C VAL A 392 0.04 -24.28 13.93
N THR A 393 -0.85 -25.24 13.71
CA THR A 393 -2.28 -25.09 14.02
C THR A 393 -2.55 -24.95 15.52
N SER A 394 -1.81 -25.65 16.39
CA SER A 394 -1.97 -25.50 17.85
C SER A 394 -1.51 -24.14 18.38
N ARG A 395 -0.66 -23.42 17.64
CA ARG A 395 -0.23 -22.05 17.96
C ARG A 395 -1.18 -20.98 17.40
N GLY A 396 -2.17 -21.39 16.61
CA GLY A 396 -3.17 -20.52 15.99
C GLY A 396 -2.67 -19.77 14.75
N LEU A 397 -1.55 -20.19 14.16
CA LEU A 397 -0.89 -19.48 13.08
C LEU A 397 -1.61 -19.69 11.75
N VAL A 398 -1.76 -18.61 10.98
CA VAL A 398 -2.49 -18.59 9.69
C VAL A 398 -1.56 -18.62 8.47
N GLY A 399 -0.33 -18.12 8.61
CA GLY A 399 0.67 -18.06 7.55
C GLY A 399 2.03 -17.60 8.07
N THR A 400 3.06 -17.70 7.23
CA THR A 400 4.43 -17.26 7.56
C THR A 400 4.57 -15.75 7.48
N TYR A 401 3.99 -15.14 6.45
CA TYR A 401 4.02 -13.70 6.21
C TYR A 401 3.35 -12.89 7.34
N ALA A 402 2.27 -13.41 7.92
CA ALA A 402 1.58 -12.85 9.07
C ALA A 402 2.48 -12.60 10.31
N LEU A 403 3.68 -13.20 10.41
CA LEU A 403 4.59 -12.98 11.53
C LEU A 403 5.72 -11.99 11.22
N THR A 404 5.71 -11.37 10.03
CA THR A 404 6.70 -10.36 9.65
C THR A 404 6.48 -9.04 10.40
N SER A 405 5.22 -8.71 10.72
CA SER A 405 4.85 -7.51 11.47
C SER A 405 3.48 -7.68 12.15
N PRO A 406 3.15 -6.86 13.18
CA PRO A 406 1.81 -6.82 13.74
C PRO A 406 0.72 -6.39 12.74
N TRP A 407 1.09 -5.64 11.69
CA TRP A 407 0.20 -5.17 10.63
C TRP A 407 -0.24 -6.35 9.75
N GLU A 408 0.72 -7.15 9.27
CA GLU A 408 0.44 -8.36 8.50
C GLU A 408 -0.32 -9.41 9.30
N TRP A 409 0.01 -9.51 10.59
CA TRP A 409 -0.68 -10.41 11.50
C TRP A 409 -2.16 -10.09 11.57
N HIS A 410 -2.53 -8.83 11.81
CA HIS A 410 -3.93 -8.47 11.96
C HIS A 410 -4.70 -8.65 10.64
N ALA A 411 -4.09 -8.25 9.51
CA ALA A 411 -4.69 -8.37 8.18
C ALA A 411 -4.98 -9.83 7.80
N ASP A 412 -4.00 -10.72 7.97
CA ASP A 412 -4.17 -12.15 7.65
C ASP A 412 -5.15 -12.85 8.61
N TYR A 413 -5.15 -12.50 9.90
CA TYR A 413 -6.11 -13.06 10.85
C TYR A 413 -7.54 -12.54 10.61
N LEU A 414 -7.71 -11.29 10.19
CA LEU A 414 -9.01 -10.75 9.78
C LEU A 414 -9.55 -11.51 8.57
N MET A 415 -8.73 -11.66 7.52
CA MET A 415 -9.06 -12.46 6.33
C MET A 415 -9.47 -13.89 6.73
N ALA A 416 -8.63 -14.58 7.53
CA ALA A 416 -8.91 -15.94 7.98
C ALA A 416 -10.21 -16.04 8.81
N SER A 417 -10.48 -15.03 9.65
CA SER A 417 -11.72 -14.94 10.43
C SER A 417 -12.95 -14.83 9.52
N VAL A 418 -12.88 -14.04 8.44
CA VAL A 418 -13.96 -13.92 7.45
C VAL A 418 -14.18 -15.24 6.74
N TYR A 419 -13.14 -15.89 6.22
CA TYR A 419 -13.27 -17.20 5.56
C TYR A 419 -13.89 -18.26 6.48
N ASN A 420 -13.45 -18.33 7.73
CA ASN A 420 -14.01 -19.25 8.72
C ASN A 420 -15.50 -18.99 8.99
N ARG A 421 -15.98 -17.75 8.85
CA ARG A 421 -17.41 -17.41 8.99
C ARG A 421 -18.20 -17.77 7.74
N LEU A 422 -17.60 -17.67 6.55
CA LEU A 422 -18.22 -18.08 5.30
C LEU A 422 -18.41 -19.60 5.23
N ASP A 423 -17.41 -20.38 5.66
CA ASP A 423 -17.45 -21.86 5.66
C ASP A 423 -18.51 -22.45 6.62
N ARG A 424 -18.87 -21.70 7.67
CA ARG A 424 -19.85 -22.13 8.68
C ARG A 424 -21.31 -21.88 8.27
N ARG A 425 -21.55 -21.28 7.12
CA ARG A 425 -22.89 -21.03 6.57
C ARG A 425 -23.20 -22.04 5.47
#